data_AF-A0AAV1LUR7-F1
#
_entry.id   AF-A0AAV1LUR7-F1
#
_cell.length_a   1.000
_cell.length_b   1.000
_cell.length_c   1.000
_cell.angle_alpha   90.00
_cell.angle_beta   90.00
_cell.angle_gamma   90.00
#
_symmetry.space_group_name_H-M   'P 1'
#
loop_
_entity.id
_entity.type
_entity.pdbx_description
1 polymer ?
#
loop_
_entity_poly.entity_id
_entity_poly.type
_entity_poly.pdbx_seq_one_letter_code
_entity_poly.pdbx_strand_id
1 'polypeptide(L)'
;MGIIQLPAYVDYWSKDFKVDCVINVMSLKKYQLIRRYLHFNDSEVENESNDRYYKIRPLFDKVISNCRKIEEESRMSIDEMMVPYKGKKSGELKQYIKTKPKKWGYKMFVRAGVSGIVYDAILYGGQYTFSGRDFSNYENTLGLGAKVVLSLCRTIRDPVLTVVCFDNYFSSVELMHHLRNELGILSIGTFQQNRTRGCILKDDKEMKKMPRGSVDMKVCEEKKIVLVKWFDNKGVLLGSNYTGVEPMGVCKRYFKDKKEYREIPCPNIVKEYNKHMGGVDLADMLVAIYRTIYKTNKWYMPIFSQLLDVAINNAWLLYRRECGLKTGVDDHIALKAFRFKVAQEMSSYIPKALAENVEPPNRVNQRRIISRPIATRPEAESRYDGKEHFPKITTKGRCRLCVKGKTTFLCIKYNMRLCIQQNRNCFYTFHQKEQET
;
A
#
# COMPACT_ATOMS: atom_id res chain seq x y z
N MET A 1 -6.02 -2.32 10.37
CA MET A 1 -4.87 -1.40 10.61
C MET A 1 -4.57 -0.46 9.43
N GLY A 2 -4.99 -0.72 8.18
CA GLY A 2 -4.87 0.26 7.09
C GLY A 2 -5.86 1.44 7.20
N ILE A 3 -7.07 1.18 7.71
CA ILE A 3 -8.15 2.18 7.89
C ILE A 3 -7.91 3.10 9.10
N ILE A 4 -7.62 2.51 10.26
CA ILE A 4 -7.29 3.21 11.49
C ILE A 4 -5.78 3.05 11.66
N GLN A 5 -5.02 4.15 11.55
CA GLN A 5 -3.56 4.14 11.69
C GLN A 5 -3.13 4.73 13.02
N LEU A 6 -2.58 3.90 13.90
CA LEU A 6 -1.94 4.33 15.15
C LEU A 6 -0.41 4.45 14.98
N PRO A 7 0.28 5.28 15.78
CA PRO A 7 1.73 5.53 15.66
C PRO A 7 2.59 4.25 15.69
N ALA A 8 2.25 3.31 16.57
CA ALA A 8 2.85 1.99 16.66
C ALA A 8 1.79 0.88 16.61
N TYR A 9 2.18 -0.30 16.12
CA TYR A 9 1.24 -1.42 16.05
C TYR A 9 0.86 -1.95 17.44
N VAL A 10 1.66 -1.70 18.48
CA VAL A 10 1.33 -2.11 19.86
C VAL A 10 0.17 -1.28 20.43
N ASP A 11 -0.02 -0.07 19.91
CA ASP A 11 -1.02 0.89 20.41
C ASP A 11 -2.45 0.39 20.20
N TYR A 12 -2.69 -0.46 19.18
CA TYR A 12 -4.01 -1.06 18.94
C TYR A 12 -4.48 -1.94 20.11
N TRP A 13 -3.55 -2.50 20.89
CA TRP A 13 -3.81 -3.29 22.10
C TRP A 13 -3.55 -2.51 23.40
N SER A 14 -3.22 -1.23 23.31
CA SER A 14 -3.01 -0.40 24.49
C SER A 14 -4.32 -0.19 25.25
N LYS A 15 -4.21 0.10 26.55
CA LYS A 15 -5.37 0.42 27.38
C LYS A 15 -6.00 1.77 27.03
N ASP A 16 -5.23 2.66 26.40
CA ASP A 16 -5.65 4.03 26.09
C ASP A 16 -6.46 4.08 24.79
N PHE A 17 -6.02 3.37 23.74
CA PHE A 17 -6.72 3.37 22.44
C PHE A 17 -7.76 2.27 22.28
N LYS A 18 -7.50 1.07 22.85
CA LYS A 18 -8.37 -0.12 22.80
C LYS A 18 -9.17 -0.28 21.50
N VAL A 19 -8.50 -0.67 20.41
CA VAL A 19 -9.18 -0.86 19.13
C VAL A 19 -9.84 -2.25 19.12
N ASP A 20 -11.08 -2.33 19.59
CA ASP A 20 -11.80 -3.59 19.82
C ASP A 20 -11.82 -4.53 18.59
N CYS A 21 -12.03 -3.97 17.39
CA CYS A 21 -12.03 -4.75 16.15
C CYS A 21 -10.68 -5.39 15.79
N VAL A 22 -9.58 -4.99 16.46
CA VAL A 22 -8.27 -5.63 16.36
C VAL A 22 -8.03 -6.56 17.55
N ILE A 23 -8.36 -6.12 18.76
CA ILE A 23 -8.16 -6.89 20.00
C ILE A 23 -8.94 -8.20 19.97
N ASN A 24 -10.18 -8.15 19.48
CA ASN A 24 -11.08 -9.30 19.43
C ASN A 24 -10.66 -10.36 18.41
N VAL A 25 -9.78 -10.02 17.47
CA VAL A 25 -9.27 -10.95 16.45
C VAL A 25 -8.18 -11.87 17.04
N MET A 26 -7.23 -11.28 17.78
CA MET A 26 -6.15 -12.02 18.45
C MET A 26 -5.43 -11.16 19.49
N SER A 27 -4.77 -11.83 20.45
CA SER A 27 -3.91 -11.15 21.42
C SER A 27 -2.65 -10.53 20.79
N LEU A 28 -2.13 -9.47 21.42
CA LEU A 28 -0.87 -8.82 20.99
C LEU A 28 0.28 -9.83 20.89
N LYS A 29 0.40 -10.73 21.87
CA LYS A 29 1.45 -11.76 21.88
C LYS A 29 1.34 -12.68 20.67
N LYS A 30 0.13 -13.13 20.32
CA LYS A 30 -0.11 -13.97 19.13
C LYS A 30 0.21 -13.21 17.85
N TYR A 31 -0.24 -11.96 17.73
CA TYR A 31 0.09 -11.12 16.58
C TYR A 31 1.61 -10.93 16.41
N GLN A 32 2.33 -10.65 17.50
CA GLN A 32 3.79 -10.50 17.48
C GLN A 32 4.51 -11.78 17.08
N LEU A 33 4.05 -12.94 17.53
CA LEU A 33 4.58 -14.25 17.13
C LEU A 33 4.36 -14.49 15.64
N ILE A 34 3.13 -14.38 15.14
CA ILE A 34 2.81 -14.52 13.71
C ILE A 34 3.69 -13.58 12.89
N ARG A 35 3.72 -12.30 13.27
CA ARG A 35 4.53 -11.30 12.60
C ARG A 35 6.04 -11.64 12.60
N ARG A 36 6.56 -12.24 13.68
CA ARG A 36 7.98 -12.65 13.79
C ARG A 36 8.29 -13.84 12.90
N TYR A 37 7.39 -14.82 12.81
CA TYR A 37 7.66 -16.08 12.12
C TYR A 37 7.14 -16.13 10.69
N LEU A 38 6.27 -15.21 10.26
CA LEU A 38 5.75 -15.17 8.89
C LEU A 38 6.88 -15.10 7.84
N HIS A 39 6.84 -16.04 6.91
CA HIS A 39 7.75 -16.22 5.78
C HIS A 39 6.94 -16.71 4.57
N PHE A 40 7.46 -16.51 3.36
CA PHE A 40 6.75 -16.80 2.11
C PHE A 40 7.55 -17.65 1.13
N ASN A 41 8.72 -18.10 1.56
CA ASN A 41 9.53 -19.06 0.86
C ASN A 41 10.20 -19.94 1.90
N ASP A 42 10.49 -21.17 1.51
CA ASP A 42 11.27 -22.09 2.31
C ASP A 42 12.68 -21.52 2.50
N SER A 43 13.19 -21.59 3.74
CA SER A 43 14.52 -21.10 4.07
C SER A 43 15.61 -22.14 3.82
N GLU A 44 15.22 -23.40 3.60
CA GLU A 44 16.12 -24.51 3.30
C GLU A 44 16.40 -24.66 1.80
N VAL A 45 15.57 -24.04 0.94
CA VAL A 45 15.79 -24.02 -0.51
C VAL A 45 16.84 -22.97 -0.85
N GLU A 46 17.94 -23.42 -1.47
CA GLU A 46 18.98 -22.53 -1.97
C GLU A 46 18.46 -21.60 -3.08
N ASN A 47 19.00 -20.37 -3.12
CA ASN A 47 18.64 -19.42 -4.16
C ASN A 47 19.43 -19.69 -5.45
N GLU A 48 19.19 -20.84 -6.08
CA GLU A 48 19.86 -21.26 -7.31
C GLU A 48 19.71 -20.23 -8.44
N SER A 49 18.57 -19.54 -8.49
CA SER A 49 18.23 -18.55 -9.53
C SER A 49 18.92 -17.19 -9.38
N ASN A 50 19.67 -16.95 -8.30
CA ASN A 50 20.17 -15.62 -7.91
C ASN A 50 19.07 -14.54 -7.84
N ASP A 51 17.80 -14.91 -7.66
CA ASP A 51 16.71 -13.94 -7.53
C ASP A 51 16.85 -13.18 -6.22
N ARG A 52 17.12 -11.88 -6.31
CA ARG A 52 17.25 -11.02 -5.13
C ARG A 52 15.93 -10.91 -4.34
N TYR A 53 14.80 -11.25 -4.96
CA TYR A 53 13.48 -11.26 -4.34
C TYR A 53 13.01 -12.65 -3.85
N TYR A 54 13.88 -13.67 -3.83
CA TYR A 54 13.51 -15.06 -3.54
C TYR A 54 12.64 -15.25 -2.29
N LYS A 55 12.83 -14.47 -1.21
CA LYS A 55 12.04 -14.59 0.04
C LYS A 55 10.56 -14.27 -0.10
N ILE A 56 10.17 -13.52 -1.14
CA ILE A 56 8.79 -13.10 -1.40
C ILE A 56 8.28 -13.57 -2.76
N ARG A 57 9.18 -14.07 -3.62
CA ARG A 57 8.89 -14.47 -5.00
C ARG A 57 7.67 -15.40 -5.12
N PRO A 58 7.54 -16.49 -4.34
CA PRO A 58 6.39 -17.39 -4.50
C PRO A 58 5.05 -16.69 -4.26
N LEU A 59 4.98 -15.83 -3.23
CA LEU A 59 3.77 -15.06 -2.96
C LEU A 59 3.52 -14.00 -4.05
N PHE A 60 4.57 -13.28 -4.45
CA PHE A 60 4.46 -12.27 -5.50
C PHE A 60 3.89 -12.89 -6.78
N ASP A 61 4.47 -13.98 -7.26
CA ASP A 61 4.02 -14.65 -8.48
C ASP A 61 2.59 -15.20 -8.33
N LYS A 62 2.23 -15.70 -7.14
CA LYS A 62 0.85 -16.15 -6.87
C LYS A 62 -0.17 -15.02 -6.93
N VAL A 63 0.14 -13.86 -6.35
CA VAL A 63 -0.75 -12.69 -6.38
C VAL A 63 -0.87 -12.15 -7.80
N ILE A 64 0.25 -11.99 -8.50
CA ILE A 64 0.27 -11.46 -9.86
C ILE A 64 -0.39 -12.43 -10.86
N SER A 65 -0.17 -13.74 -10.74
CA SER A 65 -0.87 -14.73 -11.57
C SER A 65 -2.39 -14.71 -11.37
N ASN A 66 -2.87 -14.40 -10.16
CA ASN A 66 -4.30 -14.17 -9.93
C ASN A 66 -4.78 -12.85 -10.52
N CYS A 67 -3.96 -11.78 -10.50
CA CYS A 67 -4.29 -10.51 -11.17
C CYS A 67 -4.46 -10.70 -12.68
N ARG A 68 -3.61 -11.52 -13.32
CA ARG A 68 -3.69 -11.84 -14.76
C ARG A 68 -4.96 -12.59 -15.16
N LYS A 69 -5.64 -13.26 -14.22
CA LYS A 69 -6.91 -13.95 -14.48
C LYS A 69 -8.09 -12.98 -14.57
N ILE A 70 -7.96 -11.79 -14.02
CA ILE A 70 -9.00 -10.76 -14.04
C ILE A 70 -9.25 -10.32 -15.48
N GLU A 71 -10.51 -10.34 -15.91
CA GLU A 71 -10.94 -9.83 -17.22
C GLU A 71 -10.37 -8.43 -17.51
N GLU A 72 -9.66 -8.34 -18.64
CA GLU A 72 -8.83 -7.20 -19.00
C GLU A 72 -9.64 -6.08 -19.67
N GLU A 73 -9.30 -4.84 -19.35
CA GLU A 73 -9.70 -3.68 -20.13
C GLU A 73 -8.87 -3.61 -21.43
N SER A 74 -9.47 -3.17 -22.53
CA SER A 74 -8.79 -2.99 -23.82
C SER A 74 -7.89 -1.73 -23.87
N ARG A 75 -7.89 -0.93 -22.80
CA ARG A 75 -7.11 0.29 -22.65
C ARG A 75 -6.34 0.20 -21.34
N MET A 76 -5.02 0.22 -21.42
CA MET A 76 -4.14 0.02 -20.28
C MET A 76 -3.00 1.03 -20.29
N SER A 77 -2.35 1.16 -19.13
CA SER A 77 -1.12 1.92 -18.97
C SER A 77 -0.04 1.09 -18.28
N ILE A 78 1.22 1.37 -18.63
CA ILE A 78 2.41 0.84 -17.98
C ILE A 78 3.19 1.99 -17.37
N ASP A 79 3.45 1.88 -16.07
CA ASP A 79 4.25 2.83 -15.32
C ASP A 79 4.81 2.17 -14.04
N GLU A 80 5.32 2.99 -13.13
CA GLU A 80 6.14 2.61 -12.01
C GLU A 80 5.44 2.95 -10.70
N MET A 81 5.26 1.92 -9.89
CA MET A 81 4.72 2.01 -8.54
C MET A 81 5.85 1.88 -7.52
N MET A 82 5.82 2.72 -6.48
CA MET A 82 6.83 2.72 -5.42
C MET A 82 6.30 2.11 -4.13
N VAL A 83 6.95 1.07 -3.65
CA VAL A 83 6.67 0.46 -2.34
C VAL A 83 7.58 1.12 -1.29
N PRO A 84 7.07 1.98 -0.40
CA PRO A 84 7.92 2.78 0.48
C PRO A 84 8.70 1.91 1.46
N TYR A 85 10.01 2.13 1.51
CA TYR A 85 10.89 1.44 2.45
C TYR A 85 12.13 2.27 2.74
N LYS A 86 12.43 2.49 4.02
CA LYS A 86 13.60 3.25 4.49
C LYS A 86 14.64 2.40 5.23
N GLY A 87 14.37 1.11 5.42
CA GLY A 87 15.28 0.23 6.16
C GLY A 87 16.62 0.02 5.44
N LYS A 88 17.60 -0.52 6.18
CA LYS A 88 18.95 -0.81 5.65
C LYS A 88 19.14 -2.26 5.20
N LYS A 89 18.25 -3.18 5.63
CA LYS A 89 18.40 -4.63 5.41
C LYS A 89 18.04 -5.12 4.00
N SER A 90 17.69 -4.23 3.08
CA SER A 90 17.36 -4.58 1.69
C SER A 90 18.57 -4.59 0.77
N GLY A 91 19.77 -4.25 1.26
CA GLY A 91 20.91 -3.94 0.40
C GLY A 91 20.53 -2.88 -0.64
N GLU A 92 20.89 -3.13 -1.89
CA GLU A 92 20.67 -2.22 -3.03
C GLU A 92 19.32 -2.40 -3.73
N LEU A 93 18.43 -3.27 -3.21
CA LEU A 93 17.11 -3.48 -3.80
C LEU A 93 16.20 -2.24 -3.72
N LYS A 94 16.45 -1.37 -2.74
CA LYS A 94 15.71 -0.11 -2.63
C LYS A 94 16.31 0.92 -3.59
N GLN A 95 15.44 1.66 -4.24
CA GLN A 95 15.77 2.72 -5.17
C GLN A 95 15.42 4.08 -4.56
N TYR A 96 16.15 5.11 -4.99
CA TYR A 96 15.82 6.50 -4.71
C TYR A 96 15.26 7.16 -5.98
N ILE A 97 14.00 7.61 -5.92
CA ILE A 97 13.35 8.33 -7.02
C ILE A 97 12.99 9.73 -6.53
N LYS A 98 13.74 10.72 -7.00
CA LYS A 98 13.64 12.13 -6.54
C LYS A 98 12.24 12.72 -6.73
N THR A 99 11.56 12.34 -7.80
CA THR A 99 10.28 12.90 -8.26
C THR A 99 9.06 12.31 -7.54
N LYS A 100 9.17 11.12 -6.93
CA LYS A 100 8.04 10.48 -6.26
C LYS A 100 7.88 11.01 -4.82
N PRO A 101 6.64 11.13 -4.29
CA PRO A 101 6.39 11.63 -2.93
C PRO A 101 7.12 10.82 -1.84
N LYS A 102 7.18 9.49 -2.03
CA LYS A 102 7.98 8.58 -1.21
C LYS A 102 9.23 8.18 -2.00
N LYS A 103 10.31 8.94 -1.79
CA LYS A 103 11.53 8.83 -2.59
C LYS A 103 12.29 7.52 -2.42
N TRP A 104 12.24 6.89 -1.25
CA TRP A 104 12.95 5.63 -0.96
C TRP A 104 11.97 4.45 -0.91
N GLY A 105 12.25 3.41 -1.68
CA GLY A 105 11.41 2.21 -1.71
C GLY A 105 11.81 1.20 -2.77
N TYR A 106 11.02 0.14 -2.90
CA TYR A 106 11.15 -0.80 -4.02
C TYR A 106 10.41 -0.26 -5.23
N LYS A 107 11.05 -0.35 -6.39
CA LYS A 107 10.43 0.00 -7.67
C LYS A 107 9.75 -1.24 -8.25
N MET A 108 8.48 -1.09 -8.61
CA MET A 108 7.68 -2.11 -9.29
C MET A 108 7.14 -1.51 -10.58
N PHE A 109 7.36 -2.20 -11.70
CA PHE A 109 6.70 -1.86 -12.96
C PHE A 109 5.34 -2.54 -12.99
N VAL A 110 4.29 -1.81 -13.36
CA VAL A 110 2.90 -2.25 -13.25
C VAL A 110 2.18 -1.99 -14.56
N ARG A 111 1.36 -2.96 -14.99
CA ARG A 111 0.35 -2.78 -16.03
C ARG A 111 -1.01 -2.70 -15.37
N ALA A 112 -1.72 -1.59 -15.58
CA ALA A 112 -3.05 -1.35 -15.01
C ALA A 112 -4.04 -0.83 -16.06
N GLY A 113 -5.31 -1.19 -15.90
CA GLY A 113 -6.42 -0.63 -16.69
C GLY A 113 -6.73 0.82 -16.31
N VAL A 114 -7.57 1.48 -17.10
CA VAL A 114 -7.99 2.87 -16.84
C VAL A 114 -8.76 2.98 -15.52
N SER A 115 -9.45 1.90 -15.12
CA SER A 115 -10.12 1.81 -13.82
C SER A 115 -9.15 1.77 -12.61
N GLY A 116 -7.86 1.54 -12.83
CA GLY A 116 -6.86 1.32 -11.80
C GLY A 116 -6.72 -0.14 -11.35
N ILE A 117 -7.41 -1.09 -12.00
CA ILE A 117 -7.17 -2.53 -11.78
C ILE A 117 -5.76 -2.88 -12.23
N VAL A 118 -4.98 -3.50 -11.33
CA VAL A 118 -3.65 -4.02 -11.65
C VAL A 118 -3.77 -5.40 -12.26
N TYR A 119 -3.23 -5.59 -13.46
CA TYR A 119 -3.27 -6.87 -14.18
C TYR A 119 -1.96 -7.63 -14.12
N ASP A 120 -0.83 -6.92 -14.17
CA ASP A 120 0.49 -7.53 -14.11
C ASP A 120 1.50 -6.59 -13.45
N ALA A 121 2.57 -7.15 -12.89
CA ALA A 121 3.67 -6.40 -12.32
C ALA A 121 5.01 -7.16 -12.34
N ILE A 122 6.11 -6.40 -12.33
CA ILE A 122 7.49 -6.90 -12.23
C ILE A 122 8.25 -6.10 -11.19
N LEU A 123 8.93 -6.78 -10.27
CA LEU A 123 9.84 -6.14 -9.32
C LEU A 123 11.17 -5.79 -9.98
N TYR A 124 11.63 -4.55 -9.83
CA TYR A 124 12.93 -4.13 -10.32
C TYR A 124 14.05 -4.70 -9.44
N GLY A 125 14.89 -5.57 -10.00
CA GLY A 125 15.99 -6.26 -9.30
C GLY A 125 17.39 -5.83 -9.74
N GLY A 126 17.51 -4.78 -10.54
CA GLY A 126 18.76 -4.45 -11.25
C GLY A 126 18.99 -5.42 -12.42
N GLN A 127 20.18 -5.99 -12.53
CA GLN A 127 20.52 -6.96 -13.59
C GLN A 127 19.65 -8.23 -13.55
N TYR A 128 19.09 -8.58 -12.39
CA TYR A 128 18.22 -9.75 -12.19
C TYR A 128 16.73 -9.47 -12.41
N THR A 129 16.36 -8.29 -12.93
CA THR A 129 14.94 -7.90 -13.14
C THR A 129 14.19 -8.90 -14.02
N PHE A 130 14.89 -9.52 -14.98
CA PHE A 130 14.32 -10.46 -15.92
C PHE A 130 14.89 -11.88 -15.78
N SER A 131 15.45 -12.23 -14.63
CA SER A 131 15.87 -13.62 -14.37
C SER A 131 14.72 -14.58 -14.64
N GLY A 132 14.96 -15.62 -15.45
CA GLY A 132 13.93 -16.58 -15.86
C GLY A 132 12.95 -16.07 -16.92
N ARG A 133 13.27 -14.98 -17.63
CA ARG A 133 12.53 -14.51 -18.80
C ARG A 133 13.43 -14.44 -20.02
N ASP A 134 12.99 -15.10 -21.08
CA ASP A 134 13.70 -15.11 -22.35
C ASP A 134 13.27 -13.95 -23.24
N PHE A 135 14.24 -13.40 -23.97
CA PHE A 135 14.06 -12.38 -24.98
C PHE A 135 14.74 -12.83 -26.26
N SER A 136 14.15 -12.51 -27.41
CA SER A 136 14.76 -12.77 -28.70
C SER A 136 16.07 -11.97 -28.87
N ASN A 137 16.88 -12.35 -29.85
CA ASN A 137 18.11 -11.62 -30.18
C ASN A 137 17.82 -10.13 -30.45
N TYR A 138 16.72 -9.83 -31.15
CA TYR A 138 16.28 -8.46 -31.39
C TYR A 138 15.88 -7.73 -30.10
N GLU A 139 15.03 -8.34 -29.28
CA GLU A 139 14.58 -7.72 -28.02
C GLU A 139 15.73 -7.49 -27.04
N ASN A 140 16.79 -8.30 -27.12
CA ASN A 140 17.99 -8.09 -26.35
C ASN A 140 18.77 -6.83 -26.74
N THR A 141 18.61 -6.34 -27.97
CA THR A 141 19.15 -5.03 -28.41
C THR A 141 18.39 -3.84 -27.80
N LEU A 142 17.17 -4.08 -27.28
CA LEU A 142 16.34 -3.03 -26.69
C LEU A 142 16.74 -2.74 -25.24
N GLY A 143 16.51 -1.49 -24.83
CA GLY A 143 16.81 -1.04 -23.47
C GLY A 143 15.85 -1.61 -22.40
N LEU A 144 16.21 -1.39 -21.12
CA LEU A 144 15.43 -1.84 -19.95
C LEU A 144 13.93 -1.50 -20.05
N GLY A 145 13.59 -0.24 -20.38
CA GLY A 145 12.20 0.20 -20.47
C GLY A 145 11.39 -0.60 -21.51
N ALA A 146 11.98 -0.85 -22.67
CA ALA A 146 11.35 -1.66 -23.71
C ALA A 146 11.15 -3.12 -23.25
N LYS A 147 12.16 -3.73 -22.62
CA LYS A 147 12.04 -5.10 -22.07
C LYS A 147 10.97 -5.20 -20.98
N VAL A 148 10.78 -4.16 -20.16
CA VAL A 148 9.68 -4.08 -19.19
C VAL A 148 8.33 -4.10 -19.91
N VAL A 149 8.13 -3.22 -20.90
CA VAL A 149 6.87 -3.13 -21.64
C VAL A 149 6.57 -4.46 -22.33
N LEU A 150 7.53 -5.05 -23.03
CA LEU A 150 7.36 -6.36 -23.67
C LEU A 150 6.98 -7.44 -22.67
N SER A 151 7.67 -7.50 -21.53
CA SER A 151 7.41 -8.47 -20.46
C SER A 151 6.00 -8.38 -19.88
N LEU A 152 5.47 -7.15 -19.74
CA LEU A 152 4.12 -6.90 -19.23
C LEU A 152 3.06 -7.05 -20.32
N CYS A 153 3.39 -6.82 -21.59
CA CYS A 153 2.47 -6.97 -22.72
C CYS A 153 2.25 -8.44 -23.12
N ARG A 154 3.25 -9.31 -22.96
CA ARG A 154 3.15 -10.76 -23.27
C ARG A 154 2.06 -11.51 -22.53
N THR A 155 1.59 -10.96 -21.41
CA THR A 155 0.53 -11.58 -20.60
C THR A 155 -0.86 -11.03 -20.91
N ILE A 156 -1.01 -10.15 -21.91
CA ILE A 156 -2.30 -9.69 -22.43
C ILE A 156 -2.97 -10.85 -23.15
N ARG A 157 -4.23 -11.13 -22.83
CA ARG A 157 -4.96 -12.28 -23.39
C ARG A 157 -5.53 -12.01 -24.77
N ASP A 158 -6.03 -10.79 -24.98
CA ASP A 158 -6.53 -10.36 -26.28
C ASP A 158 -5.74 -9.15 -26.76
N PRO A 159 -4.61 -9.38 -27.45
CA PRO A 159 -3.79 -8.28 -27.94
C PRO A 159 -4.48 -7.49 -29.05
N VAL A 160 -5.43 -8.10 -29.78
CA VAL A 160 -6.07 -7.49 -30.93
C VAL A 160 -6.89 -6.29 -30.46
N LEU A 161 -6.56 -5.10 -30.98
CA LEU A 161 -7.17 -3.81 -30.62
C LEU A 161 -6.94 -3.34 -29.17
N THR A 162 -6.04 -3.99 -28.41
CA THR A 162 -5.60 -3.49 -27.12
C THR A 162 -4.62 -2.34 -27.30
N VAL A 163 -4.86 -1.25 -26.58
CA VAL A 163 -3.97 -0.07 -26.55
C VAL A 163 -3.26 0.01 -25.21
N VAL A 164 -1.93 0.10 -25.27
CA VAL A 164 -1.09 0.31 -24.10
C VAL A 164 -0.43 1.68 -24.13
N CYS A 165 -0.62 2.45 -23.08
CA CYS A 165 -0.02 3.76 -22.88
C CYS A 165 1.20 3.68 -21.97
N PHE A 166 2.26 4.41 -22.26
CA PHE A 166 3.43 4.49 -21.38
C PHE A 166 4.16 5.84 -21.50
N ASP A 167 4.93 6.18 -20.48
CA ASP A 167 5.65 7.44 -20.43
C ASP A 167 6.93 7.45 -21.29
N ASN A 168 7.72 8.51 -21.15
CA ASN A 168 8.95 8.70 -21.92
C ASN A 168 10.13 7.84 -21.46
N TYR A 169 10.06 7.23 -20.28
CA TYR A 169 11.08 6.30 -19.81
C TYR A 169 11.03 5.00 -20.62
N PHE A 170 9.83 4.58 -21.04
CA PHE A 170 9.63 3.36 -21.80
C PHE A 170 9.68 3.55 -23.33
N SER A 171 9.25 4.71 -23.82
CA SER A 171 9.01 4.92 -25.25
C SER A 171 10.26 4.84 -26.14
N SER A 172 10.15 4.13 -27.26
CA SER A 172 11.04 4.17 -28.42
C SER A 172 10.29 3.77 -29.70
N VAL A 173 10.81 4.19 -30.87
CA VAL A 173 10.23 3.84 -32.18
C VAL A 173 10.30 2.34 -32.41
N GLU A 174 11.42 1.71 -32.05
CA GLU A 174 11.62 0.26 -32.17
C GLU A 174 10.59 -0.53 -31.35
N LEU A 175 10.34 -0.11 -30.11
CA LEU A 175 9.37 -0.77 -29.23
C LEU A 175 7.97 -0.70 -29.83
N MET A 176 7.51 0.47 -30.27
CA MET A 176 6.16 0.63 -30.81
C MET A 176 5.93 -0.16 -32.10
N HIS A 177 6.97 -0.30 -32.92
CA HIS A 177 6.95 -1.13 -34.12
C HIS A 177 6.86 -2.62 -33.77
N HIS A 178 7.71 -3.08 -32.84
CA HIS A 178 7.71 -4.47 -32.36
C HIS A 178 6.39 -4.86 -31.69
N LEU A 179 5.83 -3.99 -30.83
CA LEU A 179 4.53 -4.21 -30.20
C LEU A 179 3.43 -4.43 -31.25
N ARG A 180 3.44 -3.64 -32.33
CA ARG A 180 2.44 -3.74 -33.38
C ARG A 180 2.58 -5.02 -34.19
N ASN A 181 3.79 -5.31 -34.65
CA ASN A 181 4.01 -6.36 -35.63
C ASN A 181 4.14 -7.75 -35.03
N GLU A 182 4.80 -7.87 -33.88
CA GLU A 182 5.06 -9.16 -33.24
C GLU A 182 3.99 -9.53 -32.21
N LEU A 183 3.39 -8.53 -31.55
CA LEU A 183 2.39 -8.77 -30.51
C LEU A 183 0.98 -8.33 -30.89
N GLY A 184 0.76 -7.64 -32.01
CA GLY A 184 -0.55 -7.11 -32.40
C GLY A 184 -1.08 -5.97 -31.53
N ILE A 185 -0.23 -5.38 -30.67
CA ILE A 185 -0.60 -4.39 -29.66
C ILE A 185 -0.45 -2.96 -30.19
N LEU A 186 -1.49 -2.17 -29.99
CA LEU A 186 -1.47 -0.75 -30.27
C LEU A 186 -0.85 0.01 -29.08
N SER A 187 -0.16 1.11 -29.37
CA SER A 187 0.56 1.85 -28.35
C SER A 187 0.58 3.35 -28.59
N ILE A 188 0.69 4.08 -27.49
CA ILE A 188 0.86 5.52 -27.45
C ILE A 188 1.76 5.88 -26.27
N GLY A 189 2.65 6.83 -26.45
CA GLY A 189 3.51 7.24 -25.36
C GLY A 189 4.14 8.60 -25.58
N THR A 190 4.53 9.25 -24.49
CA THR A 190 5.36 10.46 -24.57
C THR A 190 6.79 10.09 -24.92
N PHE A 191 7.49 10.91 -25.70
CA PHE A 191 8.87 10.63 -26.11
C PHE A 191 9.85 11.65 -25.53
N GLN A 192 11.08 11.19 -25.34
CA GLN A 192 12.24 12.09 -25.24
C GLN A 192 12.77 12.36 -26.65
N GLN A 193 13.18 13.59 -26.94
CA GLN A 193 13.64 13.99 -28.28
C GLN A 193 14.81 13.13 -28.80
N ASN A 194 15.71 12.69 -27.93
CA ASN A 194 16.83 11.83 -28.28
C ASN A 194 16.44 10.38 -28.64
N ARG A 195 15.17 9.99 -28.47
CA ARG A 195 14.66 8.64 -28.77
C ARG A 195 13.86 8.56 -30.07
N THR A 196 13.90 9.60 -30.89
CA THR A 196 13.20 9.67 -32.18
C THR A 196 14.05 9.20 -33.37
N ARG A 197 15.25 8.65 -33.12
CA ARG A 197 16.21 8.18 -34.16
C ARG A 197 16.53 9.23 -35.22
N GLY A 198 16.72 10.48 -34.79
CA GLY A 198 17.09 11.58 -35.68
C GLY A 198 15.91 12.18 -36.45
N CYS A 199 14.66 11.81 -36.14
CA CYS A 199 13.50 12.50 -36.70
C CYS A 199 13.53 13.99 -36.30
N ILE A 200 13.57 14.86 -37.30
CA ILE A 200 13.60 16.31 -37.15
C ILE A 200 12.16 16.82 -37.07
N LEU A 201 11.76 17.20 -35.86
CA LEU A 201 10.56 17.96 -35.55
C LEU A 201 10.97 19.37 -35.14
N LYS A 202 10.07 20.34 -35.28
CA LYS A 202 10.28 21.72 -34.82
C LYS A 202 10.80 21.73 -33.40
N ASP A 203 11.84 22.53 -33.14
CA ASP A 203 12.42 22.61 -31.82
C ASP A 203 11.50 23.37 -30.84
N ASP A 204 11.85 23.39 -29.54
CA ASP A 204 11.02 24.09 -28.56
C ASP A 204 11.01 25.62 -28.75
N LYS A 205 12.04 26.21 -29.38
CA LYS A 205 12.13 27.65 -29.65
C LYS A 205 11.21 28.04 -30.81
N GLU A 206 11.19 27.24 -31.87
CA GLU A 206 10.30 27.38 -33.01
C GLU A 206 8.84 27.19 -32.58
N MET A 207 8.56 26.13 -31.82
CA MET A 207 7.20 25.89 -31.31
C MET A 207 6.71 27.02 -30.40
N LYS A 208 7.60 27.64 -29.61
CA LYS A 208 7.26 28.79 -28.75
C LYS A 208 6.88 30.06 -29.52
N LYS A 209 7.34 30.22 -30.77
CA LYS A 209 6.93 31.34 -31.64
C LYS A 209 5.53 31.14 -32.23
N MET A 210 5.03 29.91 -32.21
CA MET A 210 3.72 29.55 -32.74
C MET A 210 2.62 29.72 -31.66
N PRO A 211 1.35 29.89 -32.05
CA PRO A 211 0.26 29.97 -31.07
C PRO A 211 0.12 28.67 -30.27
N ARG A 212 -0.27 28.79 -29.01
CA ARG A 212 -0.58 27.63 -28.15
C ARG A 212 -1.65 26.75 -28.79
N GLY A 213 -1.43 25.45 -28.81
CA GLY A 213 -2.22 24.47 -29.56
C GLY A 213 -1.59 24.05 -30.89
N SER A 214 -0.49 24.69 -31.31
CA SER A 214 0.22 24.34 -32.54
C SER A 214 0.78 22.93 -32.52
N VAL A 215 0.83 22.31 -33.70
CA VAL A 215 1.24 20.93 -33.90
C VAL A 215 2.31 20.85 -34.98
N ASP A 216 3.27 19.96 -34.80
CA ASP A 216 4.15 19.44 -35.84
C ASP A 216 4.06 17.90 -35.86
N MET A 217 4.04 17.30 -37.04
CA MET A 217 3.81 15.87 -37.21
C MET A 217 4.75 15.28 -38.25
N LYS A 218 5.27 14.08 -37.95
CA LYS A 218 6.03 13.24 -38.88
C LYS A 218 5.49 11.82 -38.83
N VAL A 219 5.32 11.22 -40.00
CA VAL A 219 4.82 9.86 -40.16
C VAL A 219 5.91 9.00 -40.79
N CYS A 220 6.16 7.83 -40.21
CA CYS A 220 6.95 6.77 -40.80
C CYS A 220 5.98 5.71 -41.32
N GLU A 221 5.72 5.72 -42.64
CA GLU A 221 4.77 4.81 -43.27
C GLU A 221 5.21 3.35 -43.24
N GLU A 222 6.52 3.10 -43.32
CA GLU A 222 7.11 1.76 -43.25
C GLU A 222 6.85 1.12 -41.89
N LYS A 223 7.17 1.83 -40.80
CA LYS A 223 6.98 1.33 -39.43
C LYS A 223 5.57 1.54 -38.89
N LYS A 224 4.71 2.25 -39.63
CA LYS A 224 3.36 2.68 -39.26
C LYS A 224 3.32 3.40 -37.91
N ILE A 225 4.25 4.33 -37.71
CA ILE A 225 4.35 5.15 -36.49
C ILE A 225 4.22 6.61 -36.87
N VAL A 226 3.50 7.37 -36.05
CA VAL A 226 3.43 8.82 -36.12
C VAL A 226 4.08 9.42 -34.88
N LEU A 227 4.88 10.47 -35.07
CA LEU A 227 5.39 11.34 -34.02
C LEU A 227 4.71 12.69 -34.14
N VAL A 228 4.17 13.18 -33.03
CA VAL A 228 3.44 14.44 -32.94
C VAL A 228 4.05 15.28 -31.83
N LYS A 229 4.49 16.49 -32.17
CA LYS A 229 4.86 17.51 -31.20
C LYS A 229 3.72 18.51 -31.06
N TRP A 230 3.20 18.68 -29.86
CA TRP A 230 2.12 19.62 -29.55
C TRP A 230 2.61 20.69 -28.58
N PHE A 231 2.34 21.96 -28.88
CA PHE A 231 2.76 23.08 -28.04
C PHE A 231 1.63 23.53 -27.10
N ASP A 232 1.80 23.28 -25.80
CA ASP A 232 0.96 23.84 -24.75
C ASP A 232 1.70 25.01 -24.05
N ASN A 233 2.07 24.87 -22.78
CA ASN A 233 3.05 25.76 -22.14
C ASN A 233 4.50 25.42 -22.54
N LYS A 234 4.71 24.17 -22.95
CA LYS A 234 5.96 23.58 -23.44
C LYS A 234 5.62 22.59 -24.54
N GLY A 235 6.61 22.29 -25.40
CA GLY A 235 6.47 21.23 -26.38
C GLY A 235 6.33 19.87 -25.69
N VAL A 236 5.28 19.13 -26.03
CA VAL A 236 5.11 17.73 -25.64
C VAL A 236 5.24 16.89 -26.89
N LEU A 237 6.16 15.93 -26.87
CA LEU A 237 6.35 14.98 -27.94
C LEU A 237 5.64 13.67 -27.60
N LEU A 238 4.77 13.21 -28.49
CA LEU A 238 4.11 11.91 -28.39
C LEU A 238 4.40 11.09 -29.64
N GLY A 239 4.36 9.78 -29.49
CA GLY A 239 4.37 8.83 -30.59
C GLY A 239 3.26 7.82 -30.43
N SER A 240 2.74 7.33 -31.55
CA SER A 240 1.74 6.28 -31.56
C SER A 240 1.85 5.44 -32.83
N ASN A 241 1.39 4.20 -32.74
CA ASN A 241 1.24 3.30 -33.88
C ASN A 241 -0.22 3.15 -34.35
N TYR A 242 -1.18 3.94 -33.85
CA TYR A 242 -2.60 3.81 -34.23
C TYR A 242 -3.40 5.12 -34.28
N THR A 243 -2.95 6.18 -33.61
CA THR A 243 -3.65 7.48 -33.59
C THR A 243 -2.70 8.63 -33.85
N GLY A 244 -3.19 9.70 -34.46
CA GLY A 244 -2.39 10.85 -34.86
C GLY A 244 -3.02 12.18 -34.48
N VAL A 245 -2.90 13.16 -35.36
CA VAL A 245 -3.42 14.51 -35.14
C VAL A 245 -4.95 14.53 -35.24
N GLU A 246 -5.50 13.86 -36.24
CA GLU A 246 -6.93 13.86 -36.52
C GLU A 246 -7.70 12.75 -35.76
N PRO A 247 -9.00 12.97 -35.44
CA PRO A 247 -9.72 14.24 -35.58
C PRO A 247 -9.24 15.28 -34.56
N MET A 248 -8.93 16.49 -35.03
CA MET A 248 -8.60 17.61 -34.16
C MET A 248 -9.82 17.96 -33.29
N GLY A 249 -9.61 18.27 -32.02
CA GLY A 249 -10.64 19.03 -31.30
C GLY A 249 -10.03 20.01 -30.34
N VAL A 250 -10.73 20.30 -29.24
CA VAL A 250 -10.34 21.40 -28.35
C VAL A 250 -10.05 20.92 -26.93
N CYS A 251 -9.24 21.68 -26.21
CA CYS A 251 -9.10 21.55 -24.76
C CYS A 251 -9.08 22.93 -24.09
N LYS A 252 -9.73 23.04 -22.93
CA LYS A 252 -9.79 24.28 -22.16
C LYS A 252 -8.50 24.46 -21.36
N ARG A 253 -7.85 25.60 -21.52
CA ARG A 253 -6.58 25.93 -20.87
C ARG A 253 -6.60 27.33 -20.28
N TYR A 254 -6.04 27.46 -19.09
CA TYR A 254 -5.85 28.76 -18.44
C TYR A 254 -4.65 29.48 -19.04
N PHE A 255 -4.84 30.74 -19.43
CA PHE A 255 -3.80 31.65 -19.90
C PHE A 255 -3.47 32.62 -18.77
N LYS A 256 -2.27 32.49 -18.19
CA LYS A 256 -1.85 33.31 -17.05
C LYS A 256 -1.80 34.80 -17.39
N ASP A 257 -1.36 35.15 -18.60
CA ASP A 257 -1.20 36.53 -19.04
C ASP A 257 -2.54 37.27 -19.16
N LYS A 258 -3.61 36.53 -19.51
CA LYS A 258 -4.96 37.08 -19.70
C LYS A 258 -5.91 36.76 -18.55
N LYS A 259 -5.46 35.96 -17.57
CA LYS A 259 -6.23 35.47 -16.41
C LYS A 259 -7.58 34.84 -16.76
N GLU A 260 -7.65 34.14 -17.90
CA GLU A 260 -8.88 33.54 -18.38
C GLU A 260 -8.64 32.14 -18.97
N TYR A 261 -9.72 31.38 -19.10
CA TYR A 261 -9.69 30.10 -19.81
C TYR A 261 -10.05 30.31 -21.28
N ARG A 262 -9.24 29.76 -22.18
CA ARG A 262 -9.52 29.70 -23.61
C ARG A 262 -9.46 28.26 -24.10
N GLU A 263 -10.16 28.00 -25.19
CA GLU A 263 -10.05 26.75 -25.92
C GLU A 263 -8.88 26.83 -26.90
N ILE A 264 -8.08 25.77 -26.94
CA ILE A 264 -6.99 25.62 -27.90
C ILE A 264 -7.14 24.32 -28.68
N PRO A 265 -6.66 24.25 -29.94
CA PRO A 265 -6.56 23.01 -30.68
C PRO A 265 -5.77 21.95 -29.90
N CYS A 266 -6.32 20.74 -29.86
CA CYS A 266 -5.80 19.59 -29.15
C CYS A 266 -5.89 18.36 -30.07
N PRO A 267 -4.74 17.82 -30.52
CA PRO A 267 -4.71 16.69 -31.43
C PRO A 267 -5.23 15.43 -30.75
N ASN A 268 -5.81 14.51 -31.52
CA ASN A 268 -6.45 13.30 -31.00
C ASN A 268 -5.50 12.44 -30.16
N ILE A 269 -4.24 12.30 -30.59
CA ILE A 269 -3.18 11.61 -29.83
C ILE A 269 -3.04 12.12 -28.39
N VAL A 270 -3.15 13.44 -28.15
CA VAL A 270 -3.06 14.00 -26.79
C VAL A 270 -4.29 13.64 -25.97
N LYS A 271 -5.47 13.62 -26.58
CA LYS A 271 -6.71 13.23 -25.90
C LYS A 271 -6.70 11.75 -25.53
N GLU A 272 -6.33 10.90 -26.47
CA GLU A 272 -6.23 9.45 -26.26
C GLU A 272 -5.19 9.09 -25.19
N TYR A 273 -4.02 9.75 -25.21
CA TYR A 273 -3.00 9.56 -24.18
C TYR A 273 -3.53 9.93 -22.79
N ASN A 274 -4.11 11.13 -22.64
CA ASN A 274 -4.59 11.58 -21.33
C ASN A 274 -5.80 10.77 -20.82
N LYS A 275 -6.58 10.18 -21.72
CA LYS A 275 -7.73 9.33 -21.36
C LYS A 275 -7.31 7.97 -20.82
N HIS A 276 -6.25 7.39 -21.37
CA HIS A 276 -5.86 6.01 -21.09
C HIS A 276 -4.60 5.89 -20.21
N MET A 277 -3.79 6.94 -20.11
CA MET A 277 -2.70 7.04 -19.14
C MET A 277 -3.25 7.33 -17.73
N GLY A 278 -2.52 6.91 -16.69
CA GLY A 278 -2.84 7.23 -15.29
C GLY A 278 -3.52 6.11 -14.52
N GLY A 279 -3.78 4.95 -15.15
CA GLY A 279 -4.31 3.77 -14.46
C GLY A 279 -3.39 3.29 -13.33
N VAL A 280 -2.07 3.29 -13.55
CA VAL A 280 -1.08 2.95 -12.52
C VAL A 280 -1.04 3.99 -11.39
N ASP A 281 -1.15 5.28 -11.71
CA ASP A 281 -1.21 6.34 -10.69
C ASP A 281 -2.49 6.24 -9.84
N LEU A 282 -3.62 5.88 -10.46
CA LEU A 282 -4.87 5.60 -9.75
C LEU A 282 -4.72 4.40 -8.83
N ALA A 283 -4.09 3.31 -9.30
CA ALA A 283 -3.80 2.15 -8.47
C ALA A 283 -2.91 2.50 -7.26
N ASP A 284 -1.84 3.29 -7.47
CA ASP A 284 -0.96 3.73 -6.38
C ASP A 284 -1.68 4.67 -5.39
N MET A 285 -2.54 5.56 -5.90
CA MET A 285 -3.40 6.41 -5.09
C MET A 285 -4.32 5.57 -4.19
N LEU A 286 -5.04 4.59 -4.76
CA LEU A 286 -5.96 3.72 -4.01
C LEU A 286 -5.20 2.93 -2.92
N VAL A 287 -3.97 2.48 -3.20
CA VAL A 287 -3.12 1.86 -2.18
C VAL A 287 -2.74 2.88 -1.10
N ALA A 288 -2.36 4.09 -1.49
CA ALA A 288 -1.90 5.12 -0.55
C ALA A 288 -2.98 5.55 0.45
N ILE A 289 -4.26 5.60 0.06
CA ILE A 289 -5.38 6.05 0.93
C ILE A 289 -5.48 5.20 2.20
N TYR A 290 -5.37 3.87 2.08
CA TYR A 290 -5.52 2.94 3.21
C TYR A 290 -4.33 2.00 3.36
N ARG A 291 -3.13 2.51 3.06
CA ARG A 291 -1.89 1.72 3.04
C ARG A 291 -1.73 0.93 4.34
N THR A 292 -1.56 -0.38 4.21
CA THR A 292 -1.23 -1.23 5.34
C THR A 292 0.24 -0.97 5.69
N ILE A 293 0.49 -0.44 6.89
CA ILE A 293 1.86 -0.11 7.32
C ILE A 293 2.43 -1.29 8.11
N TYR A 294 3.47 -1.91 7.56
CA TYR A 294 4.20 -2.99 8.22
C TYR A 294 5.63 -2.56 8.62
N LYS A 295 5.76 -1.74 9.68
CA LYS A 295 7.07 -1.32 10.20
C LYS A 295 7.85 -2.54 10.69
N THR A 296 8.89 -3.00 9.98
CA THR A 296 9.69 -4.17 10.36
C THR A 296 11.13 -4.10 9.85
N ASN A 297 11.99 -4.94 10.42
CA ASN A 297 13.36 -5.18 9.93
C ASN A 297 13.40 -6.20 8.79
N LYS A 298 12.33 -6.98 8.58
CA LYS A 298 12.23 -7.92 7.44
C LYS A 298 11.93 -7.15 6.16
N TRP A 299 12.92 -7.06 5.28
CA TRP A 299 12.87 -6.19 4.10
C TRP A 299 11.73 -6.54 3.13
N TYR A 300 11.25 -7.79 3.10
CA TYR A 300 10.21 -8.25 2.17
C TYR A 300 8.77 -7.97 2.64
N MET A 301 8.55 -7.66 3.92
CA MET A 301 7.20 -7.42 4.44
C MET A 301 6.49 -6.17 3.89
N PRO A 302 7.17 -5.05 3.58
CA PRO A 302 6.55 -3.95 2.84
C PRO A 302 5.99 -4.39 1.49
N ILE A 303 6.67 -5.29 0.77
CA ILE A 303 6.20 -5.84 -0.50
C ILE A 303 4.95 -6.69 -0.27
N PHE A 304 4.98 -7.59 0.72
CA PHE A 304 3.79 -8.33 1.14
C PHE A 304 2.59 -7.41 1.41
N SER A 305 2.82 -6.34 2.19
CA SER A 305 1.79 -5.38 2.54
C SER A 305 1.22 -4.65 1.32
N GLN A 306 2.08 -4.30 0.36
CA GLN A 306 1.67 -3.71 -0.91
C GLN A 306 0.80 -4.70 -1.72
N LEU A 307 1.22 -5.97 -1.81
CA LEU A 307 0.46 -7.00 -2.53
C LEU A 307 -0.93 -7.21 -1.92
N LEU A 308 -1.04 -7.17 -0.59
CA LEU A 308 -2.33 -7.24 0.10
C LEU A 308 -3.22 -6.04 -0.25
N ASP A 309 -2.66 -4.83 -0.24
CA ASP A 309 -3.40 -3.62 -0.58
C ASP A 309 -3.86 -3.64 -2.06
N VAL A 310 -3.01 -4.11 -2.99
CA VAL A 310 -3.37 -4.28 -4.41
C VAL A 310 -4.49 -5.30 -4.57
N ALA A 311 -4.40 -6.46 -3.91
CA ALA A 311 -5.44 -7.49 -3.99
C ALA A 311 -6.80 -6.98 -3.50
N ILE A 312 -6.82 -6.26 -2.37
CA ILE A 312 -8.04 -5.67 -1.81
C ILE A 312 -8.63 -4.60 -2.75
N ASN A 313 -7.78 -3.75 -3.32
CA ASN A 313 -8.22 -2.70 -4.24
C ASN A 313 -8.77 -3.28 -5.55
N ASN A 314 -8.11 -4.28 -6.13
CA ASN A 314 -8.62 -5.01 -7.29
C ASN A 314 -9.97 -5.67 -6.98
N ALA A 315 -10.12 -6.31 -5.83
CA ALA A 315 -11.39 -6.90 -5.40
C ALA A 315 -12.51 -5.86 -5.28
N TRP A 316 -12.21 -4.67 -4.74
CA TRP A 316 -13.19 -3.57 -4.67
C TRP A 316 -13.56 -3.07 -6.07
N LEU A 317 -12.60 -2.86 -6.96
CA LEU A 317 -12.85 -2.40 -8.33
C LEU A 317 -13.69 -3.42 -9.12
N LEU A 318 -13.46 -4.71 -8.92
CA LEU A 318 -14.31 -5.76 -9.50
C LEU A 318 -15.73 -5.74 -8.94
N TYR A 319 -15.88 -5.59 -7.63
CA TYR A 319 -17.19 -5.42 -7.01
C TYR A 319 -17.94 -4.21 -7.57
N ARG A 320 -17.28 -3.06 -7.76
CA ARG A 320 -17.89 -1.88 -8.38
C ARG A 320 -18.35 -2.17 -9.80
N ARG A 321 -17.50 -2.82 -10.59
CA ARG A 321 -17.80 -3.20 -11.97
C ARG A 321 -19.07 -4.06 -12.03
N GLU A 322 -19.17 -5.06 -11.16
CA GLU A 322 -20.37 -5.91 -11.08
C GLU A 322 -21.61 -5.17 -10.59
N CYS A 323 -21.50 -4.26 -9.63
CA CYS A 323 -22.63 -3.45 -9.16
C CYS A 323 -23.18 -2.56 -10.27
N GLY A 324 -22.29 -1.89 -11.02
CA GLY A 324 -22.67 -1.07 -12.17
C GLY A 324 -23.35 -1.88 -13.26
N LEU A 325 -22.88 -3.11 -13.55
CA LEU A 325 -23.51 -4.01 -14.51
C LEU A 325 -24.91 -4.47 -14.08
N LYS A 326 -25.13 -4.72 -12.78
CA LYS A 326 -26.40 -5.25 -12.27
C LYS A 326 -27.49 -4.18 -12.09
N THR A 327 -27.10 -2.98 -11.66
CA THR A 327 -28.05 -1.94 -11.23
C THR A 327 -28.19 -0.81 -12.25
N GLY A 328 -27.27 -0.69 -13.21
CA GLY A 328 -27.22 0.42 -14.16
C GLY A 328 -26.81 1.77 -13.52
N VAL A 329 -26.52 1.78 -12.21
CA VAL A 329 -26.13 2.95 -11.42
C VAL A 329 -24.87 2.59 -10.62
N ASP A 330 -24.02 3.57 -10.30
CA ASP A 330 -22.80 3.36 -9.49
C ASP A 330 -23.14 3.20 -7.99
N ASP A 331 -24.11 2.34 -7.65
CA ASP A 331 -24.52 2.06 -6.28
C ASP A 331 -23.63 0.97 -5.66
N HIS A 332 -22.49 1.43 -5.14
CA HIS A 332 -21.52 0.58 -4.47
C HIS A 332 -21.05 1.19 -3.16
N ILE A 333 -20.66 0.34 -2.21
CA ILE A 333 -20.02 0.85 -0.98
C ILE A 333 -18.65 1.46 -1.27
N ALA A 334 -18.33 2.56 -0.57
CA ALA A 334 -17.03 3.20 -0.66
C ALA A 334 -15.89 2.26 -0.22
N LEU A 335 -14.67 2.47 -0.75
CA LEU A 335 -13.50 1.64 -0.47
C LEU A 335 -13.26 1.41 1.03
N LYS A 336 -13.43 2.45 1.87
CA LYS A 336 -13.32 2.32 3.35
C LYS A 336 -14.23 1.23 3.90
N ALA A 337 -15.51 1.28 3.53
CA ALA A 337 -16.54 0.37 4.00
C ALA A 337 -16.31 -1.04 3.44
N PHE A 338 -15.90 -1.16 2.18
CA PHE A 338 -15.51 -2.45 1.59
C PHE A 338 -14.37 -3.11 2.36
N ARG A 339 -13.29 -2.38 2.63
CA ARG A 339 -12.15 -2.89 3.42
C ARG A 339 -12.55 -3.31 4.83
N PHE A 340 -13.49 -2.58 5.43
CA PHE A 340 -14.03 -2.95 6.74
C PHE A 340 -14.83 -4.25 6.69
N LYS A 341 -15.72 -4.42 5.70
CA LYS A 341 -16.47 -5.68 5.49
C LYS A 341 -15.52 -6.86 5.26
N VAL A 342 -14.52 -6.72 4.40
CA VAL A 342 -13.50 -7.76 4.17
C VAL A 342 -12.82 -8.15 5.49
N ALA A 343 -12.45 -7.18 6.33
CA ALA A 343 -11.85 -7.47 7.62
C ALA A 343 -12.80 -8.20 8.58
N GLN A 344 -14.08 -7.85 8.60
CA GLN A 344 -15.09 -8.51 9.43
C GLN A 344 -15.29 -9.97 9.00
N GLU A 345 -15.51 -10.21 7.71
CA GLU A 345 -15.69 -11.55 7.15
C GLU A 345 -14.45 -12.42 7.37
N MET A 346 -13.24 -11.89 7.14
CA MET A 346 -12.02 -12.66 7.41
C MET A 346 -11.85 -13.00 8.90
N SER A 347 -12.36 -12.15 9.80
CA SER A 347 -12.28 -12.38 11.24
C SER A 347 -13.28 -13.43 11.72
N SER A 348 -14.45 -13.57 11.08
CA SER A 348 -15.44 -14.59 11.45
C SER A 348 -15.01 -16.01 11.10
N TYR A 349 -14.10 -16.19 10.13
CA TYR A 349 -13.52 -17.51 9.80
C TYR A 349 -12.46 -17.99 10.79
N ILE A 350 -12.03 -17.17 11.75
CA ILE A 350 -11.12 -17.61 12.80
C ILE A 350 -11.94 -18.49 13.77
N PRO A 351 -11.65 -19.81 13.88
CA PRO A 351 -12.44 -20.69 14.74
C PRO A 351 -12.52 -20.13 16.16
N LYS A 352 -13.73 -20.01 16.71
CA LYS A 352 -13.95 -19.53 18.09
C LYS A 352 -13.17 -20.37 19.13
N ALA A 353 -12.83 -21.62 18.82
CA ALA A 353 -11.95 -22.47 19.62
C ALA A 353 -10.52 -21.90 19.85
N LEU A 354 -10.05 -20.97 18.99
CA LEU A 354 -8.80 -20.21 19.20
C LEU A 354 -9.03 -18.88 19.94
N ALA A 355 -10.29 -18.42 20.02
CA ALA A 355 -10.72 -17.24 20.77
C ALA A 355 -11.09 -17.59 22.22
N GLU A 356 -11.44 -18.85 22.52
CA GLU A 356 -11.72 -19.33 23.88
C GLU A 356 -10.50 -19.32 24.84
N ASN A 357 -9.29 -19.11 24.31
CA ASN A 357 -8.10 -18.84 25.13
C ASN A 357 -7.76 -17.36 25.28
N VAL A 358 -8.61 -16.46 24.77
CA VAL A 358 -8.58 -15.04 25.09
C VAL A 358 -9.85 -14.75 25.86
N GLU A 359 -9.85 -15.10 27.14
CA GLU A 359 -10.81 -14.50 28.07
C GLU A 359 -10.75 -12.97 27.85
N PRO A 360 -11.89 -12.26 27.73
CA PRO A 360 -11.89 -10.83 27.98
C PRO A 360 -11.20 -10.61 29.34
N PRO A 361 -10.57 -9.45 29.62
CA PRO A 361 -9.97 -9.20 30.93
C PRO A 361 -11.09 -9.03 31.98
N ASN A 362 -11.79 -10.11 32.31
CA ASN A 362 -12.73 -10.27 33.37
C ASN A 362 -12.20 -11.37 34.29
N ARG A 363 -11.50 -10.87 35.30
CA ARG A 363 -11.29 -11.51 36.61
C ARG A 363 -10.74 -12.93 36.52
N VAL A 364 -9.43 -12.99 36.28
CA VAL A 364 -8.58 -14.15 36.57
C VAL A 364 -8.99 -14.78 37.91
N ASN A 365 -9.65 -15.93 37.84
CA ASN A 365 -9.71 -16.89 38.95
C ASN A 365 -8.32 -17.52 39.07
N GLN A 366 -7.40 -16.75 39.66
CA GLN A 366 -6.06 -17.21 39.99
C GLN A 366 -6.17 -18.33 41.02
N ARG A 367 -5.83 -19.57 40.64
CA ARG A 367 -5.24 -20.51 41.61
C ARG A 367 -3.99 -19.85 42.17
N ARG A 368 -4.14 -19.30 43.36
CA ARG A 368 -3.18 -18.44 44.04
C ARG A 368 -1.99 -19.25 44.57
N ILE A 369 -0.92 -19.36 43.78
CA ILE A 369 0.42 -19.39 44.38
C ILE A 369 0.75 -17.94 44.69
N ILE A 370 0.57 -17.54 45.96
CA ILE A 370 0.77 -16.15 46.39
C ILE A 370 2.26 -15.91 46.64
N SER A 371 3.01 -15.59 45.59
CA SER A 371 4.15 -14.68 45.75
C SER A 371 3.60 -13.27 46.02
N ARG A 372 4.30 -12.51 46.87
CA ARG A 372 3.85 -11.28 47.55
C ARG A 372 2.92 -10.38 46.70
N PRO A 373 1.78 -9.92 47.23
CA PRO A 373 0.89 -9.03 46.48
C PRO A 373 1.51 -7.63 46.35
N ILE A 374 2.19 -7.35 45.24
CA ILE A 374 2.59 -5.99 44.85
C ILE A 374 1.46 -5.42 43.98
N ALA A 375 0.52 -4.72 44.63
CA ALA A 375 -0.34 -3.77 43.91
C ALA A 375 0.42 -2.44 43.80
N THR A 376 0.22 -1.70 42.72
CA THR A 376 0.72 -0.32 42.61
C THR A 376 0.21 0.48 43.80
N ARG A 377 1.13 1.02 44.61
CA ARG A 377 0.78 1.83 45.77
C ARG A 377 0.14 3.13 45.27
N PRO A 378 -1.06 3.52 45.74
CA PRO A 378 -1.61 4.83 45.45
C PRO A 378 -0.63 5.94 45.84
N GLU A 379 -0.70 7.07 45.13
CA GLU A 379 0.14 8.24 45.37
C GLU A 379 0.09 8.70 46.83
N ALA A 380 1.24 9.15 47.34
CA ALA A 380 1.41 9.45 48.76
C ALA A 380 0.46 10.56 49.24
N GLU A 381 0.23 11.59 48.44
CA GLU A 381 -0.65 12.73 48.78
C GLU A 381 -2.09 12.29 48.99
N SER A 382 -2.64 11.48 48.08
CA SER A 382 -4.00 10.94 48.22
C SER A 382 -4.13 10.01 49.42
N ARG A 383 -3.07 9.26 49.75
CA ARG A 383 -3.10 8.25 50.82
C ARG A 383 -3.12 8.87 52.21
N TYR A 384 -2.53 10.05 52.37
CA TYR A 384 -2.40 10.76 53.64
C TYR A 384 -3.40 11.91 53.80
N ASP A 385 -4.33 12.08 52.87
CA ASP A 385 -5.26 13.23 52.87
C ASP A 385 -6.33 13.18 53.96
N GLY A 386 -6.42 12.08 54.73
CA GLY A 386 -7.40 11.90 55.80
C GLY A 386 -8.86 11.85 55.35
N LYS A 387 -9.13 11.84 54.03
CA LYS A 387 -10.49 11.90 53.48
C LYS A 387 -10.96 10.53 53.03
N GLU A 388 -12.11 10.09 53.54
CA GLU A 388 -12.87 8.91 53.09
C GLU A 388 -12.14 7.55 53.26
N HIS A 389 -11.08 7.49 54.05
CA HIS A 389 -10.39 6.24 54.42
C HIS A 389 -11.11 5.50 55.54
N PHE A 390 -12.41 5.25 55.42
CA PHE A 390 -13.17 4.53 56.44
C PHE A 390 -13.00 3.01 56.31
N PRO A 391 -12.91 2.27 57.44
CA PRO A 391 -12.89 0.82 57.42
C PRO A 391 -14.31 0.26 57.20
N LYS A 392 -14.47 -0.60 56.18
CA LYS A 392 -15.68 -1.38 55.92
C LYS A 392 -15.43 -2.85 56.20
N ILE A 393 -16.39 -3.51 56.85
CA ILE A 393 -16.36 -4.96 57.05
C ILE A 393 -16.72 -5.65 55.72
N THR A 394 -15.92 -6.62 55.33
CA THR A 394 -16.06 -7.43 54.12
C THR A 394 -15.67 -8.87 54.39
N THR A 395 -15.81 -9.73 53.38
CA THR A 395 -15.38 -11.13 53.45
C THR A 395 -13.89 -11.23 53.77
N LYS A 396 -13.54 -12.21 54.61
CA LYS A 396 -12.19 -12.47 55.10
C LYS A 396 -11.22 -12.60 53.92
N GLY A 397 -10.15 -11.79 53.93
CA GLY A 397 -9.12 -11.83 52.89
C GLY A 397 -7.73 -11.51 53.45
N ARG A 398 -6.70 -11.59 52.60
CA ARG A 398 -5.32 -11.29 53.00
C ARG A 398 -5.11 -9.77 53.10
N CYS A 399 -4.41 -9.34 54.14
CA CYS A 399 -3.94 -7.96 54.29
C CYS A 399 -2.91 -7.63 53.21
N ARG A 400 -2.95 -6.39 52.70
CA ARG A 400 -2.03 -5.92 51.68
C ARG A 400 -0.68 -5.47 52.24
N LEU A 401 -0.63 -5.04 53.51
CA LEU A 401 0.59 -4.51 54.12
C LEU A 401 1.46 -5.57 54.80
N CYS A 402 0.88 -6.70 55.24
CA CYS A 402 1.62 -7.71 56.00
C CYS A 402 1.48 -9.12 55.41
N VAL A 403 2.55 -9.90 55.50
CA VAL A 403 2.73 -11.15 54.75
C VAL A 403 1.75 -12.25 55.17
N LYS A 404 1.52 -12.39 56.48
CA LYS A 404 0.70 -13.47 57.07
C LYS A 404 -0.69 -13.01 57.55
N GLY A 405 -1.01 -11.71 57.48
CA GLY A 405 -2.25 -11.18 58.03
C GLY A 405 -3.47 -11.50 57.17
N LYS A 406 -4.55 -11.95 57.82
CA LYS A 406 -5.90 -12.00 57.25
C LYS A 406 -6.79 -11.03 58.01
N THR A 407 -7.67 -10.34 57.31
CA THR A 407 -8.54 -9.28 57.85
C THR A 407 -9.90 -9.31 57.15
N THR A 408 -10.94 -8.92 57.87
CA THR A 408 -12.27 -8.62 57.34
C THR A 408 -12.43 -7.12 57.05
N PHE A 409 -11.44 -6.28 57.38
CA PHE A 409 -11.50 -4.84 57.17
C PHE A 409 -10.91 -4.42 55.82
N LEU A 410 -11.58 -3.47 55.18
CA LEU A 410 -11.29 -2.92 53.86
C LEU A 410 -11.36 -1.39 53.93
N CYS A 411 -10.33 -0.69 53.43
CA CYS A 411 -10.44 0.76 53.20
C CYS A 411 -11.38 1.01 52.02
N ILE A 412 -12.43 1.81 52.23
CA ILE A 412 -13.45 2.09 51.20
C ILE A 412 -12.83 2.78 49.99
N LYS A 413 -12.06 3.86 50.21
CA LYS A 413 -11.46 4.68 49.15
C LYS A 413 -10.56 3.91 48.20
N TYR A 414 -9.75 2.97 48.71
CA TYR A 414 -8.82 2.20 47.88
C TYR A 414 -9.23 0.75 47.64
N ASN A 415 -10.34 0.31 48.21
CA ASN A 415 -10.77 -1.09 48.15
C ASN A 415 -9.64 -2.07 48.56
N MET A 416 -8.86 -1.71 49.58
CA MET A 416 -7.69 -2.46 50.05
C MET A 416 -7.91 -3.04 51.43
N ARG A 417 -7.60 -4.34 51.59
CA ARG A 417 -7.72 -5.04 52.86
C ARG A 417 -6.52 -4.75 53.76
N LEU A 418 -6.77 -4.21 54.94
CA LEU A 418 -5.76 -3.81 55.91
C LEU A 418 -6.14 -4.36 57.30
N CYS A 419 -5.17 -4.88 58.06
CA CYS A 419 -5.40 -5.41 59.40
C CYS A 419 -5.72 -4.28 60.38
N ILE A 420 -6.74 -4.51 61.21
CA ILE A 420 -7.03 -3.75 62.44
C ILE A 420 -7.08 -4.80 63.55
N GLN A 421 -5.97 -4.97 64.27
CA GLN A 421 -5.80 -5.92 65.37
C GLN A 421 -5.07 -5.22 66.51
N GLN A 422 -5.27 -5.68 67.74
CA GLN A 422 -4.67 -5.11 68.95
C GLN A 422 -3.13 -4.95 68.84
N ASN A 423 -2.45 -5.97 68.32
CA ASN A 423 -0.99 -5.98 68.20
C ASN A 423 -0.50 -5.57 66.79
N ARG A 424 -1.40 -5.20 65.86
CA ARG A 424 -1.03 -4.85 64.47
C ARG A 424 -2.13 -4.06 63.77
N ASN A 425 -1.89 -2.78 63.54
CA ASN A 425 -2.80 -1.88 62.84
C ASN A 425 -2.22 -1.40 61.49
N CYS A 426 -2.30 -2.27 60.47
CA CYS A 426 -1.88 -1.92 59.12
C CYS A 426 -2.76 -0.84 58.48
N PHE A 427 -3.99 -0.66 58.96
CA PHE A 427 -4.89 0.38 58.47
C PHE A 427 -4.34 1.77 58.83
N TYR A 428 -3.92 1.94 60.08
CA TYR A 428 -3.29 3.18 60.55
C TYR A 428 -1.98 3.46 59.82
N THR A 429 -1.04 2.51 59.81
CA THR A 429 0.27 2.67 59.13
C THR A 429 0.14 2.98 57.64
N PHE A 430 -0.89 2.45 56.99
CA PHE A 430 -1.08 2.71 55.56
C PHE A 430 -1.57 4.14 55.27
N HIS A 431 -2.36 4.76 56.15
CA HIS A 431 -2.94 6.10 55.89
C HIS A 431 -2.25 7.23 56.66
N GLN A 432 -1.26 6.92 57.49
CA GLN A 432 -0.49 7.92 58.23
C GLN A 432 0.90 8.09 57.62
N LYS A 433 1.36 9.34 57.52
CA LYS A 433 2.73 9.67 57.15
C LYS A 433 3.60 9.38 58.37
N GLU A 434 4.64 8.54 58.24
CA GLU A 434 5.63 8.40 59.30
C GLU A 434 6.26 9.78 59.53
N GLN A 435 6.21 10.27 60.77
CA GLN A 435 6.99 11.43 61.18
C GLN A 435 8.43 10.94 61.29
N GLU A 436 9.30 11.40 60.40
CA GLU A 436 10.75 11.21 60.56
C GLU A 436 11.17 11.97 61.82
N THR A 437 11.47 11.23 62.89
CA THR A 437 12.23 11.73 64.05
C THR A 437 13.71 11.65 63.80
#